data_AF-A0AAJ1UUX5-F1
#
_entry.id   AF-A0AAJ1UUX5-F1
#
_cell.length_a   1.000
_cell.length_b   1.000
_cell.length_c   1.000
_cell.angle_alpha   90.00
_cell.angle_beta   90.00
_cell.angle_gamma   90.00
#
_symmetry.space_group_name_H-M   'P 1'
#
loop_
_entity.id
_entity.type
_entity.pdbx_description
1 polymer ?
#
loop_
_entity_poly.entity_id
_entity_poly.type
_entity_poly.pdbx_seq_one_letter_code
_entity_poly.pdbx_strand_id
1 'polypeptide(L)'
;MISLRRDVGFDELWKDLGECYRSLNIRCIAEKDGDTWRNLMVIGLLSRRSVDDMRKETEHDYSFLRSLKIGEIEKLGVFYDVAEAQYTPTYIGDMETGRITLANQPIYLREGYDRHSLYSDPRIIRFGEYREYPHINYEFYSRDSPIISEELRNRILSLGFLYGIDELSLQWLKISVTAFTINSIIVMPLYFNVIDSLVQSEGEFCIKYKAHKILRPKLKVLLALRKYQGENRYLTIENKFFNPEDISSHDVNEDFSICEARYTFKALPSLDDEVYFRMISELGVLSHERRIVKELMKRAEFKEEFLNFFTKFIDRDRLRDILQGKEYLSKSKIDPAIEFQRAISSLLSLMDFKNIELGDTRHGTIKRSDGSHVGDVDVIAQDVETKRMYAIQCTISPPDDRKIDVIANITSELRVRGVPVEPLIFVRDFATQVKKNVRRVRVIDLEDLLHVLKLLQEENIKEAKRMLIEYLP
;
A
#
# COMPACT_ATOMS: atom_id res chain seq x y z
N MET A 1 6.27 -13.28 5.98
CA MET A 1 6.66 -14.71 5.95
C MET A 1 6.21 -15.30 7.28
N ILE A 2 5.60 -16.48 7.28
CA ILE A 2 5.18 -17.13 8.53
C ILE A 2 6.43 -17.78 9.16
N SER A 3 6.54 -17.77 10.49
CA SER A 3 7.64 -18.41 11.23
C SER A 3 7.06 -19.16 12.43
N LEU A 4 6.96 -20.48 12.31
CA LEU A 4 6.33 -21.36 13.29
C LEU A 4 7.40 -21.87 14.28
N ARG A 5 6.98 -22.20 15.51
CA ARG A 5 7.90 -22.88 16.44
C ARG A 5 8.19 -24.30 15.93
N ARG A 6 9.38 -24.82 16.24
CA ARG A 6 9.86 -26.11 15.74
C ARG A 6 9.22 -27.32 16.44
N ASP A 7 8.63 -27.10 17.60
CA ASP A 7 8.07 -28.10 18.51
C ASP A 7 6.54 -28.22 18.41
N VAL A 8 5.90 -27.52 17.47
CA VAL A 8 4.44 -27.58 17.28
C VAL A 8 4.05 -28.91 16.63
N GLY A 9 3.40 -29.78 17.40
CA GLY A 9 2.74 -30.99 16.91
C GLY A 9 1.34 -30.73 16.35
N PHE A 10 0.72 -31.77 15.76
CA PHE A 10 -0.63 -31.66 15.21
C PHE A 10 -1.69 -31.32 16.27
N ASP A 11 -1.58 -31.85 17.49
CA ASP A 11 -2.55 -31.58 18.55
C ASP A 11 -2.58 -30.11 18.96
N GLU A 12 -1.41 -29.48 19.09
CA GLU A 12 -1.30 -28.05 19.40
C GLU A 12 -1.88 -27.20 18.26
N LEU A 13 -1.54 -27.55 17.03
CA LEU A 13 -2.05 -26.93 15.81
C LEU A 13 -3.57 -27.02 15.72
N TRP A 14 -4.13 -28.20 15.99
CA TRP A 14 -5.56 -28.47 15.93
C TRP A 14 -6.32 -27.77 17.05
N LYS A 15 -5.76 -27.70 18.26
CA LYS A 15 -6.30 -26.90 19.36
C LYS A 15 -6.38 -25.42 19.01
N ASP A 16 -5.40 -24.90 18.27
CA ASP A 16 -5.38 -23.48 17.90
C ASP A 16 -6.29 -23.16 16.71
N LEU A 17 -6.34 -24.04 15.70
CA LEU A 17 -6.98 -23.74 14.42
C LEU A 17 -8.22 -24.58 14.09
N GLY A 18 -8.39 -25.75 14.69
CA GLY A 18 -9.38 -26.76 14.28
C GLY A 18 -10.81 -26.23 14.21
N GLU A 19 -11.21 -25.44 15.21
CA GLU A 19 -12.52 -24.79 15.29
C GLU A 19 -12.74 -23.67 14.24
N CYS A 20 -11.72 -23.28 13.47
CA CYS A 20 -11.89 -22.35 12.36
C CYS A 20 -12.43 -23.02 11.10
N TYR A 21 -12.44 -24.35 11.05
CA TYR A 21 -12.81 -25.13 9.88
C TYR A 21 -14.15 -25.82 10.10
N ARG A 22 -14.96 -25.91 9.04
CA ARG A 22 -16.24 -26.62 9.02
C ARG A 22 -16.15 -27.92 8.23
N SER A 23 -15.26 -28.01 7.24
CA SER A 23 -15.11 -29.18 6.40
C SER A 23 -13.64 -29.50 6.10
N LEU A 24 -13.40 -30.77 5.76
CA LEU A 24 -12.16 -31.30 5.24
C LEU A 24 -12.46 -32.00 3.91
N ASN A 25 -11.80 -31.55 2.84
CA ASN A 25 -11.88 -32.16 1.52
C ASN A 25 -10.56 -32.90 1.26
N ILE A 26 -10.60 -34.23 1.31
CA ILE A 26 -9.45 -35.08 1.05
C ILE A 26 -9.51 -35.56 -0.38
N ARG A 27 -8.41 -35.41 -1.11
CA ARG A 27 -8.24 -35.88 -2.48
C ARG A 27 -6.99 -36.72 -2.57
N CYS A 28 -7.03 -37.79 -3.34
CA CYS A 28 -5.90 -38.67 -3.55
C CYS A 28 -5.79 -39.08 -5.01
N ILE A 29 -4.56 -39.17 -5.49
CA ILE A 29 -4.19 -39.96 -6.66
C ILE A 29 -3.36 -41.14 -6.16
N ALA A 30 -3.69 -42.34 -6.62
CA ALA A 30 -2.98 -43.57 -6.30
C ALA A 30 -2.76 -44.43 -7.55
N GLU A 31 -1.74 -45.26 -7.53
CA GLU A 31 -1.48 -46.28 -8.53
C GLU A 31 -1.80 -47.66 -7.94
N LYS A 32 -2.36 -48.55 -8.76
CA LYS A 32 -2.65 -49.92 -8.37
C LYS A 32 -1.38 -50.76 -8.40
N ASP A 33 -1.01 -51.34 -7.28
CA ASP A 33 0.13 -52.25 -7.11
C ASP A 33 -0.39 -53.60 -6.58
N GLY A 34 -0.50 -54.58 -7.48
CA GLY A 34 -1.19 -55.83 -7.23
C GLY A 34 -2.67 -55.61 -6.87
N ASP A 35 -3.06 -56.05 -5.67
CA ASP A 35 -4.41 -55.89 -5.14
C ASP A 35 -4.57 -54.65 -4.24
N THR A 36 -3.52 -53.83 -4.12
CA THR A 36 -3.51 -52.66 -3.23
C THR A 36 -3.41 -51.35 -4.01
N TRP A 37 -3.90 -50.27 -3.41
CA TRP A 37 -3.70 -48.91 -3.91
C TRP A 37 -2.55 -48.26 -3.16
N ARG A 38 -1.52 -47.84 -3.88
CA ARG A 38 -0.39 -47.09 -3.31
C ARG A 38 -0.52 -45.62 -3.70
N ASN A 39 -0.48 -44.72 -2.73
CA ASN A 39 -0.64 -43.30 -3.03
C ASN A 39 0.49 -42.78 -3.94
N LEU A 40 0.13 -41.89 -4.87
CA LEU A 40 1.06 -40.95 -5.47
C LEU A 40 1.09 -39.67 -4.63
N MET A 41 -0.07 -39.19 -4.18
CA MET A 41 -0.18 -38.13 -3.19
C MET A 41 -1.58 -38.05 -2.60
N VAL A 42 -1.68 -37.63 -1.34
CA VAL A 42 -2.92 -37.26 -0.67
C VAL A 42 -2.87 -35.77 -0.32
N ILE A 43 -3.95 -35.04 -0.57
CA ILE A 43 -4.10 -33.65 -0.14
C ILE A 43 -5.40 -33.53 0.64
N GLY A 44 -5.31 -33.05 1.88
CA GLY A 44 -6.45 -32.62 2.69
C GLY A 44 -6.54 -31.10 2.68
N LEU A 45 -7.70 -30.58 2.31
CA LEU A 45 -7.99 -29.17 2.19
C LEU A 45 -8.99 -28.80 3.29
N LEU A 46 -8.51 -28.17 4.36
CA LEU A 46 -9.39 -27.66 5.42
C LEU A 46 -10.06 -26.37 4.97
N SER A 47 -11.35 -26.25 5.27
CA SER A 47 -12.19 -25.15 4.81
C SER A 47 -13.23 -24.71 5.83
N ARG A 48 -13.54 -23.41 5.84
CA ARG A 48 -14.67 -22.80 6.55
C ARG A 48 -16.01 -23.04 5.86
N ARG A 49 -15.99 -23.56 4.63
CA ARG A 49 -17.20 -23.81 3.86
C ARG A 49 -17.93 -25.03 4.41
N SER A 50 -19.24 -25.06 4.18
CA SER A 50 -20.05 -26.22 4.58
C SER A 50 -19.58 -27.48 3.84
N VAL A 51 -19.81 -28.64 4.47
CA VAL A 51 -19.54 -29.95 3.85
C VAL A 51 -20.27 -30.08 2.51
N ASP A 52 -21.51 -29.61 2.42
CA ASP A 52 -22.31 -29.68 1.19
C ASP A 52 -21.74 -28.84 0.05
N ASP A 53 -21.29 -27.62 0.34
CA ASP A 53 -20.70 -26.74 -0.68
C ASP A 53 -19.37 -27.32 -1.19
N MET A 54 -18.55 -27.86 -0.27
CA MET A 54 -17.30 -28.52 -0.64
C MET A 54 -17.54 -29.80 -1.42
N ARG A 55 -18.55 -30.58 -1.04
CA ARG A 55 -18.94 -31.81 -1.75
C ARG A 55 -19.39 -31.52 -3.17
N LYS A 56 -20.26 -30.52 -3.37
CA LYS A 56 -20.71 -30.11 -4.72
C LYS A 56 -19.54 -29.69 -5.61
N GLU A 57 -18.59 -28.90 -5.09
CA GLU A 57 -17.41 -28.48 -5.85
C GLU A 57 -16.50 -29.66 -6.19
N THR A 58 -16.21 -30.53 -5.23
CA THR A 58 -15.37 -31.71 -5.47
C THR A 58 -16.03 -32.70 -6.42
N GLU A 59 -17.34 -32.89 -6.34
CA GLU A 59 -18.10 -33.72 -7.29
C GLU A 59 -18.09 -33.13 -8.70
N HIS A 60 -18.14 -31.80 -8.83
CA HIS A 60 -18.00 -31.12 -10.11
C HIS A 60 -16.61 -31.35 -10.72
N ASP A 61 -15.54 -31.11 -9.95
CA ASP A 61 -14.15 -31.39 -10.35
C ASP A 61 -13.97 -32.87 -10.76
N TYR A 62 -14.51 -33.79 -9.95
CA TYR A 62 -14.42 -35.22 -10.21
C TYR A 62 -15.19 -35.64 -11.48
N SER A 63 -16.37 -35.08 -11.69
CA SER A 63 -17.18 -35.33 -12.89
C SER A 63 -16.50 -34.82 -14.14
N PHE A 64 -15.80 -33.68 -14.06
CA PHE A 64 -14.97 -33.18 -15.14
C PHE A 64 -13.86 -34.17 -15.49
N LEU A 65 -13.10 -34.68 -14.50
CA LEU A 65 -12.08 -35.71 -14.74
C LEU A 65 -12.65 -37.00 -15.36
N ARG A 66 -13.85 -37.42 -14.92
CA ARG A 66 -14.55 -38.55 -15.53
C ARG A 66 -14.93 -38.29 -17.00
N SER A 67 -15.33 -37.06 -17.34
CA SER A 67 -15.61 -36.69 -18.74
C SER A 67 -14.37 -36.78 -19.64
N LEU A 68 -13.17 -36.65 -19.06
CA LEU A 68 -11.88 -36.86 -19.72
C LEU A 68 -11.44 -38.33 -19.75
N LYS A 69 -12.32 -39.27 -19.37
CA LYS A 69 -12.07 -40.73 -19.35
C LYS A 69 -10.97 -41.19 -18.40
N ILE A 70 -10.59 -40.37 -17.41
CA ILE A 70 -9.58 -40.75 -16.41
C ILE A 70 -10.01 -41.97 -15.60
N GLY A 71 -11.31 -42.11 -15.32
CA GLY A 71 -11.85 -43.27 -14.61
C GLY A 71 -11.79 -44.59 -15.38
N GLU A 72 -11.43 -44.58 -16.67
CA GLU A 72 -11.26 -45.80 -17.49
C GLU A 72 -9.84 -46.39 -17.38
N ILE A 73 -8.92 -45.74 -16.68
CA ILE A 73 -7.54 -46.24 -16.48
C ILE A 73 -7.51 -47.18 -15.27
N GLU A 74 -7.46 -48.49 -15.51
CA GLU A 74 -7.55 -49.52 -14.45
C GLU A 74 -6.49 -49.40 -13.34
N LYS A 75 -5.28 -48.96 -13.68
CA LYS A 75 -4.17 -48.79 -12.73
C LYS A 75 -4.19 -47.45 -12.00
N LEU A 76 -5.12 -46.55 -12.29
CA LEU A 76 -5.16 -45.21 -11.73
C LEU A 76 -6.38 -45.03 -10.82
N GLY A 77 -6.11 -44.73 -9.56
CA GLY A 77 -7.11 -44.37 -8.59
C GLY A 77 -7.18 -42.85 -8.43
N VAL A 78 -8.37 -42.28 -8.62
CA VAL A 78 -8.68 -40.89 -8.27
C VAL A 78 -9.77 -40.92 -7.21
N PHE A 79 -9.38 -40.65 -5.97
CA PHE A 79 -10.24 -40.79 -4.80
C PHE A 79 -10.47 -39.44 -4.13
N TYR A 80 -11.61 -39.31 -3.45
CA TYR A 80 -11.87 -38.21 -2.54
C TYR A 80 -12.79 -38.63 -1.40
N ASP A 81 -12.79 -37.82 -0.35
CA ASP A 81 -13.86 -37.75 0.64
C ASP A 81 -14.07 -36.29 1.07
N VAL A 82 -15.30 -35.96 1.45
CA VAL A 82 -15.64 -34.66 2.04
C VAL A 82 -16.37 -34.89 3.36
N ALA A 83 -15.65 -34.59 4.43
CA ALA A 83 -16.07 -34.81 5.80
C ALA A 83 -16.17 -33.50 6.59
N GLU A 84 -16.80 -33.56 7.76
CA GLU A 84 -16.72 -32.47 8.74
C GLU A 84 -15.29 -32.32 9.26
N ALA A 85 -14.88 -31.08 9.50
CA ALA A 85 -13.50 -30.79 9.92
C ALA A 85 -13.12 -31.50 11.23
N GLN A 86 -14.07 -31.75 12.14
CA GLN A 86 -13.81 -32.45 13.40
C GLN A 86 -13.22 -33.86 13.25
N TYR A 87 -13.36 -34.49 12.08
CA TYR A 87 -12.78 -35.81 11.78
C TYR A 87 -11.31 -35.74 11.30
N THR A 88 -10.74 -34.55 11.13
CA THR A 88 -9.34 -34.39 10.70
C THR A 88 -8.34 -35.15 11.58
N PRO A 89 -8.42 -35.13 12.92
CA PRO A 89 -7.52 -35.92 13.77
C PRO A 89 -7.58 -37.42 13.49
N THR A 90 -8.76 -37.95 13.13
CA THR A 90 -8.91 -39.37 12.73
C THR A 90 -8.14 -39.65 11.45
N TYR A 91 -8.24 -38.78 10.44
CA TYR A 91 -7.49 -38.91 9.20
C TYR A 91 -5.97 -38.78 9.40
N ILE A 92 -5.53 -37.90 10.30
CA ILE A 92 -4.13 -37.79 10.71
C ILE A 92 -3.65 -39.10 11.35
N GLY A 93 -4.40 -39.63 12.32
CA GLY A 93 -4.07 -40.91 12.96
C GLY A 93 -3.99 -42.07 11.96
N ASP A 94 -4.92 -42.13 11.00
CA ASP A 94 -4.85 -43.09 9.90
C ASP A 94 -3.54 -42.93 9.11
N MET A 95 -3.21 -41.71 8.66
CA MET A 95 -1.98 -41.44 7.90
C MET A 95 -0.70 -41.79 8.68
N GLU A 96 -0.69 -41.61 10.00
CA GLU A 96 0.41 -42.02 10.87
C GLU A 96 0.62 -43.55 10.91
N THR A 97 -0.42 -44.34 10.62
CA THR A 97 -0.30 -45.80 10.44
C THR A 97 0.16 -46.21 9.04
N GLY A 98 0.38 -45.25 8.13
CA GLY A 98 0.76 -45.50 6.75
C GLY A 98 -0.40 -45.92 5.85
N ARG A 99 -1.65 -45.63 6.25
CA ARG A 99 -2.85 -45.97 5.48
C ARG A 99 -3.89 -44.86 5.56
N ILE A 100 -4.69 -44.67 4.53
CA ILE A 100 -5.93 -43.89 4.61
C ILE A 100 -7.05 -44.64 3.90
N THR A 101 -8.28 -44.51 4.40
CA THR A 101 -9.45 -45.10 3.74
C THR A 101 -10.26 -44.00 3.06
N LEU A 102 -10.38 -44.02 1.73
CA LEU A 102 -11.20 -43.08 0.97
C LEU A 102 -12.19 -43.84 0.10
N ALA A 103 -13.46 -43.45 0.11
CA ALA A 103 -14.54 -44.15 -0.61
C ALA A 103 -14.58 -45.68 -0.36
N ASN A 104 -14.38 -46.08 0.90
CA ASN A 104 -14.26 -47.48 1.35
C ASN A 104 -13.10 -48.27 0.72
N GLN A 105 -12.12 -47.61 0.10
CA GLN A 105 -10.91 -48.23 -0.44
C GLN A 105 -9.70 -47.90 0.45
N PRO A 106 -8.96 -48.91 0.95
CA PRO A 106 -7.71 -48.67 1.65
C PRO A 106 -6.62 -48.25 0.66
N ILE A 107 -5.97 -47.13 0.95
CA ILE A 107 -4.86 -46.57 0.20
C ILE A 107 -3.64 -46.56 1.12
N TYR A 108 -2.56 -47.20 0.70
CA TYR A 108 -1.32 -47.33 1.45
C TYR A 108 -0.39 -46.17 1.10
N LEU A 109 0.18 -45.56 2.14
CA LEU A 109 1.19 -44.53 2.00
C LEU A 109 2.56 -45.15 1.71
N ARG A 110 3.41 -44.46 0.95
CA ARG A 110 4.80 -44.88 0.72
C ARG A 110 5.60 -44.84 2.02
N GLU A 111 6.69 -45.59 2.09
CA GLU A 111 7.59 -45.56 3.25
C GLU A 111 8.06 -44.14 3.59
N GLY A 112 8.28 -43.87 4.87
CA GLY A 112 8.64 -42.55 5.41
C GLY A 112 7.47 -41.72 5.93
N TYR A 113 6.24 -42.26 5.88
CA TYR A 113 5.03 -41.62 6.40
C TYR A 113 5.11 -41.26 7.89
N ASP A 114 5.94 -41.97 8.66
CA ASP A 114 6.19 -41.72 10.08
C ASP A 114 6.86 -40.36 10.33
N ARG A 115 7.51 -39.80 9.31
CA ARG A 115 8.14 -38.49 9.38
C ARG A 115 7.16 -37.42 8.92
N HIS A 116 6.82 -36.51 9.81
CA HIS A 116 5.94 -35.39 9.51
C HIS A 116 6.54 -34.06 9.97
N SER A 117 6.12 -32.95 9.35
CA SER A 117 6.51 -31.62 9.80
C SER A 117 5.49 -30.55 9.44
N LEU A 118 5.57 -29.42 10.14
CA LEU A 118 4.80 -28.23 9.84
C LEU A 118 5.61 -27.29 8.95
N TYR A 119 5.06 -26.95 7.79
CA TYR A 119 5.70 -26.12 6.79
C TYR A 119 4.82 -24.91 6.47
N SER A 120 5.43 -23.76 6.21
CA SER A 120 4.70 -22.50 6.05
C SER A 120 4.69 -21.95 4.63
N ASP A 121 5.48 -22.52 3.74
CA ASP A 121 5.49 -22.09 2.34
C ASP A 121 4.38 -22.81 1.57
N PRO A 122 3.66 -22.10 0.70
CA PRO A 122 2.57 -22.68 -0.07
C PRO A 122 3.07 -23.78 -1.01
N ARG A 123 2.47 -24.96 -0.92
CA ARG A 123 2.76 -26.10 -1.82
C ARG A 123 1.76 -26.21 -2.96
N ILE A 124 0.53 -25.76 -2.73
CA ILE A 124 -0.56 -25.84 -3.70
C ILE A 124 -0.61 -24.58 -4.58
N ILE A 125 -1.13 -24.73 -5.79
CA ILE A 125 -1.64 -23.61 -6.58
C ILE A 125 -2.71 -22.91 -5.72
N ARG A 126 -2.64 -21.59 -5.62
CA ARG A 126 -3.59 -20.81 -4.83
C ARG A 126 -4.93 -20.66 -5.58
N PHE A 127 -6.01 -21.14 -4.99
CA PHE A 127 -7.39 -21.00 -5.49
C PHE A 127 -8.35 -20.76 -4.32
N GLY A 128 -9.55 -20.24 -4.60
CA GLY A 128 -10.58 -20.01 -3.58
C GLY A 128 -10.05 -19.27 -2.34
N GLU A 129 -10.37 -19.79 -1.16
CA GLU A 129 -9.90 -19.24 0.13
C GLU A 129 -8.39 -19.38 0.35
N TYR A 130 -7.73 -20.38 -0.26
CA TYR A 130 -6.28 -20.57 -0.21
C TYR A 130 -5.50 -19.49 -0.98
N ARG A 131 -6.21 -18.68 -1.78
CA ARG A 131 -5.69 -17.45 -2.40
C ARG A 131 -5.88 -16.23 -1.52
N GLU A 132 -6.99 -16.14 -0.79
CA GLU A 132 -7.31 -15.00 0.08
C GLU A 132 -6.48 -15.00 1.36
N TYR A 133 -6.25 -16.19 1.92
CA TYR A 133 -5.65 -16.34 3.23
C TYR A 133 -4.26 -16.99 3.18
N PRO A 134 -3.32 -16.56 4.04
CA PRO A 134 -2.11 -17.32 4.31
C PRO A 134 -2.49 -18.74 4.78
N HIS A 135 -1.64 -19.73 4.53
CA HIS A 135 -1.89 -21.10 4.98
C HIS A 135 -0.58 -21.76 5.41
N ILE A 136 -0.73 -22.79 6.23
CA ILE A 136 0.34 -23.69 6.66
C ILE A 136 0.00 -25.11 6.24
N ASN A 137 1.02 -25.94 6.12
CA ASN A 137 0.94 -27.30 5.63
C ASN A 137 1.44 -28.25 6.70
N TYR A 138 0.66 -29.25 7.04
CA TYR A 138 1.13 -30.40 7.82
C TYR A 138 1.46 -31.53 6.84
N GLU A 139 2.75 -31.80 6.66
CA GLU A 139 3.29 -32.66 5.61
C GLU A 139 3.71 -34.01 6.21
N PHE A 140 3.28 -35.11 5.58
CA PHE A 140 3.78 -36.46 5.81
C PHE A 140 4.76 -36.80 4.71
N TYR A 141 6.02 -37.04 5.04
CA TYR A 141 7.07 -37.28 4.06
C TYR A 141 7.04 -38.70 3.50
N SER A 142 7.79 -38.88 2.43
CA SER A 142 8.15 -40.18 1.89
C SER A 142 9.68 -40.25 1.73
N ARG A 143 10.24 -41.46 1.77
CA ARG A 143 11.66 -41.70 1.49
C ARG A 143 12.00 -41.51 0.02
N ASP A 144 11.01 -41.70 -0.84
CA ASP A 144 11.12 -41.70 -2.29
C ASP A 144 10.09 -40.78 -2.96
N SER A 145 10.43 -40.29 -4.15
CA SER A 145 9.45 -39.64 -5.04
C SER A 145 8.51 -40.70 -5.62
N PRO A 146 7.26 -40.34 -5.95
CA PRO A 146 6.34 -41.28 -6.58
C PRO A 146 6.93 -41.81 -7.90
N ILE A 147 7.07 -43.12 -8.01
CA ILE A 147 7.47 -43.81 -9.24
C ILE A 147 6.20 -44.17 -10.00
N ILE A 148 6.01 -43.58 -11.18
CA ILE A 148 4.85 -43.83 -12.03
C ILE A 148 5.24 -44.88 -13.07
N SER A 149 4.45 -45.94 -13.23
CA SER A 149 4.73 -46.92 -14.28
C SER A 149 4.64 -46.31 -15.69
N GLU A 150 5.51 -46.76 -16.60
CA GLU A 150 5.49 -46.31 -18.00
C GLU A 150 4.15 -46.62 -18.69
N GLU A 151 3.49 -47.71 -18.31
CA GLU A 151 2.14 -48.05 -18.79
C GLU A 151 1.12 -46.98 -18.38
N LEU A 152 1.08 -46.62 -17.10
CA LEU A 152 0.19 -45.59 -16.57
C LEU A 152 0.47 -44.24 -17.23
N ARG A 153 1.75 -43.87 -17.32
CA ARG A 153 2.20 -42.64 -17.99
C ARG A 153 1.68 -42.56 -19.43
N ASN A 154 1.93 -43.60 -20.23
CA ASN A 154 1.49 -43.64 -21.63
C ASN A 154 -0.04 -43.56 -21.76
N ARG A 155 -0.78 -44.19 -20.84
CA ARG A 155 -2.24 -44.12 -20.86
C ARG A 155 -2.75 -42.71 -20.57
N ILE A 156 -2.17 -42.01 -19.59
CA ILE A 156 -2.53 -40.61 -19.29
C ILE A 156 -2.22 -39.70 -20.49
N LEU A 157 -1.03 -39.85 -21.09
CA LEU A 157 -0.66 -39.09 -22.31
C LEU A 157 -1.65 -39.32 -23.46
N SER A 158 -2.13 -40.56 -23.63
CA SER A 158 -3.10 -40.91 -24.68
C SER A 158 -4.48 -40.24 -24.51
N LEU A 159 -4.79 -39.75 -23.30
CA LEU A 159 -6.01 -38.97 -23.02
C LEU A 159 -5.82 -37.46 -23.23
N GLY A 160 -4.63 -37.02 -23.67
CA GLY A 160 -4.34 -35.62 -24.00
C GLY A 160 -3.68 -34.79 -22.89
N PHE A 161 -3.33 -35.40 -21.75
CA PHE A 161 -2.57 -34.75 -20.69
C PHE A 161 -1.09 -34.70 -21.08
N LEU A 162 -0.64 -33.58 -21.65
CA LEU A 162 0.71 -33.42 -22.22
C LEU A 162 1.83 -33.57 -21.18
N TYR A 163 1.57 -33.23 -19.92
CA TYR A 163 2.53 -33.38 -18.83
C TYR A 163 2.25 -34.60 -17.93
N GLY A 164 1.48 -35.57 -18.43
CA GLY A 164 1.25 -36.84 -17.74
C GLY A 164 0.56 -36.66 -16.39
N ILE A 165 1.07 -37.36 -15.36
CA ILE A 165 0.45 -37.36 -14.03
C ILE A 165 0.47 -35.97 -13.37
N ASP A 166 1.46 -35.13 -13.65
CA ASP A 166 1.58 -33.82 -13.02
C ASP A 166 0.48 -32.87 -13.50
N GLU A 167 0.09 -32.94 -14.77
CA GLU A 167 -1.05 -32.17 -15.26
C GLU A 167 -2.35 -32.61 -14.58
N LEU A 168 -2.57 -33.93 -14.48
CA LEU A 168 -3.72 -34.48 -13.77
C LEU A 168 -3.72 -34.04 -12.30
N SER A 169 -2.57 -34.11 -11.62
CA SER A 169 -2.46 -33.74 -10.22
C SER A 169 -2.64 -32.24 -9.99
N LEU A 170 -2.18 -31.39 -10.91
CA LEU A 170 -2.45 -29.95 -10.85
C LEU A 170 -3.94 -29.65 -11.02
N GLN A 171 -4.66 -30.41 -11.86
CA GLN A 171 -6.11 -30.25 -12.01
C GLN A 171 -6.87 -30.75 -10.77
N TRP A 172 -6.49 -31.92 -10.25
CA TRP A 172 -7.23 -32.59 -9.17
C TRP A 172 -6.80 -32.17 -7.75
N LEU A 173 -5.49 -32.30 -7.47
CA LEU A 173 -4.88 -32.04 -6.16
C LEU A 173 -4.36 -30.62 -6.01
N LYS A 174 -4.30 -29.86 -7.10
CA LYS A 174 -3.75 -28.48 -7.16
C LYS A 174 -2.26 -28.42 -6.83
N ILE A 175 -1.52 -29.50 -7.07
CA ILE A 175 -0.08 -29.63 -6.84
C ILE A 175 0.54 -30.61 -7.85
N SER A 176 1.81 -30.44 -8.21
CA SER A 176 2.57 -31.42 -9.00
C SER A 176 3.11 -32.50 -8.07
N VAL A 177 2.82 -33.77 -8.35
CA VAL A 177 3.16 -34.89 -7.46
C VAL A 177 4.61 -35.33 -7.58
N THR A 178 5.22 -35.18 -8.76
CA THR A 178 6.62 -35.62 -8.98
C THR A 178 7.64 -34.69 -8.35
N ALA A 179 7.25 -33.44 -8.05
CA ALA A 179 8.12 -32.42 -7.50
C ALA A 179 8.48 -32.63 -6.01
N PHE A 180 7.83 -33.57 -5.32
CA PHE A 180 7.95 -33.71 -3.86
C PHE A 180 8.10 -35.17 -3.40
N THR A 181 8.96 -35.37 -2.40
CA THR A 181 9.05 -36.60 -1.61
C THR A 181 8.05 -36.55 -0.44
N ILE A 182 6.77 -36.37 -0.76
CA ILE A 182 5.69 -36.17 0.21
C ILE A 182 4.55 -37.15 -0.08
N ASN A 183 4.10 -37.85 0.96
CA ASN A 183 2.94 -38.74 0.90
C ASN A 183 1.63 -37.95 0.95
N SER A 184 1.52 -37.07 1.95
CA SER A 184 0.28 -36.39 2.27
C SER A 184 0.53 -34.95 2.71
N ILE A 185 -0.37 -34.03 2.38
CA ILE A 185 -0.36 -32.65 2.87
C ILE A 185 -1.75 -32.30 3.39
N ILE A 186 -1.84 -31.82 4.63
CA ILE A 186 -3.04 -31.12 5.11
C ILE A 186 -2.78 -29.61 5.04
N VAL A 187 -3.55 -28.92 4.18
CA VAL A 187 -3.47 -27.48 3.98
C VAL A 187 -4.46 -26.77 4.89
N MET A 188 -3.96 -25.82 5.66
CA MET A 188 -4.69 -25.12 6.73
C MET A 188 -4.66 -23.61 6.50
N PRO A 189 -5.74 -23.01 5.96
CA PRO A 189 -5.90 -21.56 5.88
C PRO A 189 -5.88 -20.91 7.25
N LEU A 190 -4.92 -20.02 7.46
CA LEU A 190 -4.93 -19.08 8.55
C LEU A 190 -5.91 -17.98 8.18
N TYR A 191 -7.17 -18.09 8.64
CA TYR A 191 -8.25 -17.12 8.40
C TYR A 191 -7.99 -15.76 9.07
N PHE A 192 -6.95 -15.11 8.61
CA PHE A 192 -6.35 -13.90 9.10
C PHE A 192 -5.78 -13.14 7.88
N ASN A 193 -6.05 -11.84 7.79
CA ASN A 193 -5.46 -10.99 6.76
C ASN A 193 -5.27 -9.56 7.28
N VAL A 194 -4.12 -8.95 7.00
CA VAL A 194 -3.88 -7.53 7.31
C VAL A 194 -4.59 -6.70 6.22
N ILE A 195 -5.49 -5.81 6.65
CA ILE A 195 -6.30 -5.00 5.74
C ILE A 195 -5.57 -3.69 5.45
N ASP A 196 -5.06 -3.05 6.49
CA ASP A 196 -4.48 -1.71 6.40
C ASP A 196 -3.47 -1.45 7.52
N SER A 197 -2.51 -0.59 7.25
CA SER A 197 -1.55 -0.06 8.22
C SER A 197 -1.28 1.40 7.90
N LEU A 198 -1.60 2.30 8.82
CA LEU A 198 -1.50 3.74 8.58
C LEU A 198 -0.87 4.47 9.77
N VAL A 199 -0.18 5.56 9.47
CA VAL A 199 0.11 6.62 10.44
C VAL A 199 -1.01 7.63 10.37
N GLN A 200 -1.74 7.78 11.46
CA GLN A 200 -2.70 8.85 11.65
C GLN A 200 -2.00 10.12 12.17
N SER A 201 -2.75 11.23 12.22
CA SER A 201 -2.27 12.48 12.80
C SER A 201 -1.72 12.24 14.22
N GLU A 202 -0.66 12.96 14.59
CA GLU A 202 0.02 12.88 15.91
C GLU A 202 0.95 11.67 16.12
N GLY A 203 1.27 10.91 15.07
CA GLY A 203 2.20 9.77 15.20
C GLY A 203 1.56 8.53 15.81
N GLU A 204 0.22 8.48 15.83
CA GLU A 204 -0.53 7.27 16.14
C GLU A 204 -0.46 6.30 14.95
N PHE A 205 0.07 5.10 15.18
CA PHE A 205 0.07 4.02 14.22
C PHE A 205 -1.11 3.11 14.49
N CYS A 206 -1.87 2.82 13.43
CA CYS A 206 -3.01 1.93 13.46
C CYS A 206 -2.75 0.76 12.51
N ILE A 207 -2.91 -0.46 13.03
CA ILE A 207 -2.94 -1.67 12.22
C ILE A 207 -4.35 -2.26 12.27
N LYS A 208 -4.91 -2.50 11.10
CA LYS A 208 -6.22 -3.12 10.92
C LYS A 208 -6.05 -4.49 10.27
N TYR A 209 -6.68 -5.49 10.87
CA TYR A 209 -6.66 -6.84 10.33
C TYR A 209 -8.01 -7.53 10.49
N LYS A 210 -8.34 -8.41 9.54
CA LYS A 210 -9.48 -9.33 9.59
C LYS A 210 -8.99 -10.62 10.23
N ALA A 211 -9.69 -11.12 11.24
CA ALA A 211 -9.39 -12.42 11.85
C ALA A 211 -10.67 -13.20 12.11
N HIS A 212 -10.59 -14.53 11.99
CA HIS A 212 -11.64 -15.43 12.43
C HIS A 212 -11.86 -15.28 13.94
N LYS A 213 -13.11 -15.30 14.40
CA LYS A 213 -13.47 -15.05 15.81
C LYS A 213 -12.82 -16.02 16.79
N ILE A 214 -12.61 -17.26 16.37
CA ILE A 214 -11.90 -18.29 17.15
C ILE A 214 -10.40 -18.00 17.25
N LEU A 215 -9.79 -17.48 16.19
CA LEU A 215 -8.37 -17.17 16.15
C LEU A 215 -8.07 -15.85 16.88
N ARG A 216 -8.97 -14.86 16.80
CA ARG A 216 -8.84 -13.53 17.44
C ARG A 216 -8.32 -13.58 18.89
N PRO A 217 -8.92 -14.33 19.83
CA PRO A 217 -8.47 -14.36 21.23
C PRO A 217 -7.10 -15.02 21.41
N LYS A 218 -6.53 -15.64 20.37
CA LYS A 218 -5.21 -16.29 20.37
C LYS A 218 -4.12 -15.41 19.72
N LEU A 219 -4.50 -14.26 19.15
CA LEU A 219 -3.59 -13.37 18.43
C LEU A 219 -3.10 -12.21 19.31
N LYS A 220 -1.78 -12.15 19.46
CA LYS A 220 -1.04 -11.03 20.04
C LYS A 220 -0.45 -10.17 18.92
N VAL A 221 -0.34 -8.87 19.13
CA VAL A 221 0.26 -7.93 18.16
C VAL A 221 1.45 -7.24 18.76
N LEU A 222 2.60 -7.32 18.10
CA LEU A 222 3.76 -6.49 18.40
C LEU A 222 3.81 -5.35 17.38
N LEU A 223 3.83 -4.11 17.85
CA LEU A 223 4.20 -2.93 17.07
C LEU A 223 5.59 -2.46 17.51
N ALA A 224 6.45 -2.11 16.57
CA ALA A 224 7.80 -1.62 16.86
C ALA A 224 8.20 -0.51 15.91
N LEU A 225 8.78 0.55 16.45
CA LEU A 225 9.45 1.60 15.70
C LEU A 225 10.94 1.31 15.67
N ARG A 226 11.52 1.33 14.47
CA ARG A 226 12.92 0.99 14.23
C ARG A 226 13.63 2.13 13.52
N LYS A 227 14.69 2.63 14.14
CA LYS A 227 15.49 3.73 13.64
C LYS A 227 16.44 3.28 12.53
N TYR A 228 16.49 4.01 11.43
CA TYR A 228 17.46 3.78 10.36
C TYR A 228 18.89 4.12 10.82
N GLN A 229 19.86 3.27 10.48
CA GLN A 229 21.27 3.41 10.87
C GLN A 229 22.23 3.49 9.66
N GLY A 230 21.72 3.58 8.43
CA GLY A 230 22.52 3.41 7.22
C GLY A 230 22.59 1.95 6.75
N GLU A 231 23.03 1.73 5.52
CA GLU A 231 23.24 0.39 4.92
C GLU A 231 22.05 -0.58 5.07
N ASN A 232 20.81 -0.08 5.00
CA ASN A 232 19.59 -0.87 5.23
C ASN A 232 19.52 -1.55 6.62
N ARG A 233 20.20 -0.99 7.62
CA ARG A 233 20.15 -1.47 9.02
C ARG A 233 19.15 -0.65 9.83
N TYR A 234 18.35 -1.35 10.63
CA TYR A 234 17.30 -0.77 11.46
C TYR A 234 17.37 -1.32 12.88
N LEU A 235 17.39 -0.44 13.87
CA LEU A 235 17.42 -0.78 15.30
C LEU A 235 16.10 -0.44 15.96
N THR A 236 15.49 -1.39 16.65
CA THR A 236 14.27 -1.13 17.42
C THR A 236 14.55 -0.13 18.54
N ILE A 237 13.84 0.99 18.54
CA ILE A 237 13.97 2.04 19.55
C ILE A 237 12.77 2.07 20.50
N GLU A 238 11.61 1.59 20.04
CA GLU A 238 10.40 1.50 20.84
C GLU A 238 9.54 0.33 20.36
N ASN A 239 8.83 -0.33 21.28
CA ASN A 239 7.85 -1.33 20.92
C ASN A 239 6.68 -1.37 21.90
N LYS A 240 5.55 -1.89 21.44
CA LYS A 240 4.36 -2.17 22.22
C LYS A 240 3.82 -3.53 21.86
N PHE A 241 3.57 -4.32 22.90
CA PHE A 241 2.86 -5.58 22.79
C PHE A 241 1.39 -5.37 23.18
N PHE A 242 0.50 -5.90 22.36
CA PHE A 242 -0.94 -5.92 22.57
C PHE A 242 -1.37 -7.35 22.82
N ASN A 243 -1.99 -7.58 23.97
CA ASN A 243 -2.75 -8.80 24.18
C ASN A 243 -4.10 -8.70 23.46
N PRO A 244 -4.77 -9.83 23.18
CA PRO A 244 -6.07 -9.83 22.51
C PRO A 244 -7.11 -8.89 23.15
N GLU A 245 -7.06 -8.75 24.47
CA GLU A 245 -7.95 -7.89 25.28
C GLU A 245 -7.72 -6.39 25.04
N ASP A 246 -6.49 -6.01 24.64
CA ASP A 246 -6.10 -4.62 24.37
C ASP A 246 -6.46 -4.17 22.95
N ILE A 247 -7.00 -5.06 22.13
CA ILE A 247 -7.25 -4.84 20.71
C ILE A 247 -8.73 -4.58 20.49
N SER A 248 -9.04 -3.37 20.01
CA SER A 248 -10.40 -3.01 19.64
C SER A 248 -10.87 -3.89 18.48
N SER A 249 -12.13 -4.30 18.48
CA SER A 249 -12.68 -5.11 17.39
C SER A 249 -14.17 -4.92 17.21
N HIS A 250 -14.63 -5.14 15.98
CA HIS A 250 -16.03 -5.17 15.62
C HIS A 250 -16.31 -6.34 14.67
N ASP A 251 -17.47 -6.96 14.82
CA ASP A 251 -17.86 -8.09 14.01
C ASP A 251 -18.29 -7.64 12.62
N VAL A 252 -17.77 -8.29 11.58
CA VAL A 252 -18.16 -8.04 10.18
C VAL A 252 -19.24 -9.01 9.75
N ASN A 253 -19.14 -10.26 10.20
CA ASN A 253 -20.11 -11.30 9.95
C ASN A 253 -20.08 -12.33 11.09
N GLU A 254 -20.76 -13.45 10.88
CA GLU A 254 -20.85 -14.54 11.86
C GLU A 254 -19.48 -15.06 12.31
N ASP A 255 -18.51 -15.15 11.38
CA ASP A 255 -17.23 -15.83 11.60
C ASP A 255 -16.04 -14.89 11.81
N PHE A 256 -16.13 -13.64 11.34
CA PHE A 256 -15.00 -12.71 11.28
C PHE A 256 -15.24 -11.41 12.02
N SER A 257 -14.16 -10.89 12.59
CA SER A 257 -14.08 -9.55 13.15
C SER A 257 -12.94 -8.77 12.49
N ILE A 258 -13.11 -7.45 12.38
CA ILE A 258 -12.01 -6.53 12.12
C ILE A 258 -11.48 -6.07 13.46
N CYS A 259 -10.16 -6.17 13.60
CA CYS A 259 -9.43 -5.80 14.79
C CYS A 259 -8.52 -4.62 14.48
N GLU A 260 -8.42 -3.68 15.42
CA GLU A 260 -7.54 -2.51 15.30
C GLU A 260 -6.66 -2.37 16.54
N ALA A 261 -5.35 -2.42 16.33
CA ALA A 261 -4.35 -2.08 17.33
C ALA A 261 -3.83 -0.67 17.04
N ARG A 262 -3.94 0.23 18.03
CA ARG A 262 -3.52 1.63 17.92
C ARG A 262 -2.45 1.94 18.95
N TYR A 263 -1.38 2.58 18.51
CA TYR A 263 -0.28 2.98 19.38
C TYR A 263 0.33 4.29 18.95
N THR A 264 0.49 5.22 19.88
CA THR A 264 1.28 6.44 19.69
C THR A 264 2.67 6.21 20.25
N PHE A 265 3.68 6.20 19.39
CA PHE A 265 5.06 6.07 19.84
C PHE A 265 5.49 7.33 20.61
N LYS A 266 6.26 7.15 21.69
CA LYS A 266 6.85 8.26 22.44
C LYS A 266 7.98 8.91 21.67
N ALA A 267 8.76 8.11 20.94
CA ALA A 267 9.76 8.61 20.02
C ALA A 267 9.09 9.17 18.76
N LEU A 268 9.46 10.40 18.38
CA LEU A 268 9.02 10.99 17.12
C LEU A 268 9.69 10.24 15.95
N PRO A 269 8.93 9.58 15.08
CA PRO A 269 9.49 8.82 13.96
C PRO A 269 10.08 9.75 12.89
N SER A 270 11.27 9.43 12.39
CA SER A 270 11.81 10.03 11.17
C SER A 270 11.14 9.43 9.93
N LEU A 271 11.16 10.17 8.81
CA LEU A 271 10.60 9.70 7.53
C LEU A 271 11.26 8.41 7.02
N ASP A 272 12.54 8.20 7.34
CA ASP A 272 13.31 7.02 6.93
C ASP A 272 13.25 5.86 7.95
N ASP A 273 12.63 6.08 9.11
CA ASP A 273 12.44 5.01 10.09
C ASP A 273 11.44 3.97 9.58
N GLU A 274 11.50 2.78 10.16
CA GLU A 274 10.63 1.66 9.82
C GLU A 274 9.65 1.41 10.97
N VAL A 275 8.37 1.27 10.63
CA VAL A 275 7.42 0.61 11.52
C VAL A 275 7.27 -0.84 11.11
N TYR A 276 7.43 -1.67 12.12
CA TYR A 276 7.45 -3.10 12.05
C TYR A 276 6.33 -3.65 12.89
N PHE A 277 5.60 -4.62 12.36
CA PHE A 277 4.66 -5.37 13.18
C PHE A 277 4.77 -6.87 13.03
N ARG A 278 4.36 -7.57 14.08
CA ARG A 278 4.18 -9.03 14.09
C ARG A 278 2.81 -9.39 14.64
N MET A 279 2.22 -10.39 14.00
CA MET A 279 1.06 -11.13 14.51
C MET A 279 1.58 -12.43 15.08
N ILE A 280 1.33 -12.66 16.36
CA ILE A 280 1.93 -13.74 17.13
C ILE A 280 0.79 -14.59 17.72
N SER A 281 0.95 -15.90 17.69
CA SER A 281 0.11 -16.87 18.38
C SER A 281 0.99 -17.85 19.14
N GLU A 282 0.40 -18.83 19.82
CA GLU A 282 1.16 -19.92 20.44
C GLU A 282 1.91 -20.75 19.38
N LEU A 283 1.42 -20.80 18.13
CA LEU A 283 2.12 -21.46 17.02
C LEU A 283 3.40 -20.73 16.56
N GLY A 284 3.58 -19.46 16.93
CA GLY A 284 4.69 -18.61 16.49
C GLY A 284 4.22 -17.32 15.80
N VAL A 285 5.02 -16.81 14.86
CA VAL A 285 4.73 -15.59 14.09
C VAL A 285 3.93 -15.93 12.84
N LEU A 286 2.64 -15.58 12.83
CA LEU A 286 1.73 -15.87 11.72
C LEU A 286 1.78 -14.82 10.61
N SER A 287 2.20 -13.60 10.93
CA SER A 287 2.44 -12.56 9.93
C SER A 287 3.41 -11.52 10.46
N HIS A 288 4.14 -10.88 9.57
CA HIS A 288 4.91 -9.70 9.87
C HIS A 288 5.04 -8.83 8.64
N GLU A 289 5.15 -7.53 8.86
CA GLU A 289 5.35 -6.55 7.81
C GLU A 289 6.26 -5.45 8.33
N ARG A 290 6.94 -4.79 7.38
CA ARG A 290 7.74 -3.61 7.62
C ARG A 290 7.36 -2.56 6.60
N ARG A 291 7.20 -1.32 7.06
CA ARG A 291 6.86 -0.17 6.24
C ARG A 291 7.70 1.01 6.66
N ILE A 292 8.20 1.78 5.70
CA ILE A 292 8.92 3.00 5.99
C ILE A 292 7.89 4.07 6.38
N VAL A 293 8.20 4.89 7.39
CA VAL A 293 7.27 5.90 7.91
C VAL A 293 6.75 6.81 6.80
N LYS A 294 7.61 7.25 5.86
CA LYS A 294 7.17 8.06 4.72
C LYS A 294 6.10 7.42 3.84
N GLU A 295 6.05 6.09 3.76
CA GLU A 295 5.04 5.35 2.99
C GLU A 295 3.70 5.24 3.73
N LEU A 296 3.76 5.33 5.07
CA LEU A 296 2.59 5.24 5.95
C LEU A 296 1.90 6.58 6.17
N MET A 297 2.59 7.69 5.88
CA MET A 297 2.01 9.02 5.95
C MET A 297 0.94 9.18 4.87
N LYS A 298 -0.18 9.86 5.21
CA LYS A 298 -1.30 10.07 4.28
C LYS A 298 -0.80 10.55 2.93
N ARG A 299 -1.37 9.96 1.86
CA ARG A 299 -1.12 10.40 0.47
C ARG A 299 -1.29 11.90 0.40
N ALA A 300 -0.25 12.55 -0.11
CA ALA A 300 -0.23 13.97 -0.33
C ALA A 300 -1.39 14.34 -1.28
N GLU A 301 -2.10 15.43 -0.99
CA GLU A 301 -3.21 15.93 -1.81
C GLU A 301 -2.71 16.38 -3.17
N PHE A 302 -1.50 16.94 -3.18
CA PHE A 302 -0.77 17.35 -4.37
C PHE A 302 0.44 16.44 -4.62
N LYS A 303 0.95 16.39 -5.85
CA LYS A 303 2.25 15.76 -6.14
C LYS A 303 3.43 16.56 -5.61
N GLU A 304 3.28 17.88 -5.51
CA GLU A 304 4.34 18.79 -5.08
C GLU A 304 4.33 18.94 -3.55
N GLU A 305 5.45 18.60 -2.90
CA GLU A 305 5.54 18.49 -1.43
C GLU A 305 5.38 19.84 -0.73
N PHE A 306 5.91 20.92 -1.30
CA PHE A 306 5.82 22.24 -0.70
C PHE A 306 4.38 22.78 -0.71
N LEU A 307 3.61 22.51 -1.76
CA LEU A 307 2.19 22.86 -1.87
C LEU A 307 1.36 22.11 -0.84
N ASN A 308 1.66 20.83 -0.61
CA ASN A 308 1.04 20.05 0.47
C ASN A 308 1.35 20.63 1.85
N PHE A 309 2.58 21.11 2.06
CA PHE A 309 2.99 21.73 3.31
C PHE A 309 2.30 23.10 3.49
N PHE A 310 2.35 23.96 2.47
CA PHE A 310 1.80 25.31 2.49
C PHE A 310 0.29 25.32 2.76
N THR A 311 -0.45 24.42 2.11
CA THR A 311 -1.91 24.31 2.27
C THR A 311 -2.35 23.91 3.68
N LYS A 312 -1.44 23.48 4.56
CA LYS A 312 -1.73 23.28 6.00
C LYS A 312 -1.79 24.59 6.79
N PHE A 313 -1.22 25.67 6.27
CA PHE A 313 -1.17 26.98 6.92
C PHE A 313 -2.16 27.97 6.31
N ILE A 314 -2.23 28.00 4.98
CA ILE A 314 -3.16 28.84 4.22
C ILE A 314 -3.86 27.93 3.23
N ASP A 315 -5.12 27.59 3.54
CA ASP A 315 -5.92 26.84 2.58
C ASP A 315 -6.23 27.67 1.33
N ARG A 316 -6.66 26.98 0.28
CA ARG A 316 -6.89 27.58 -1.03
C ARG A 316 -7.93 28.68 -1.03
N ASP A 317 -9.05 28.45 -0.34
CA ASP A 317 -10.17 29.38 -0.34
C ASP A 317 -9.76 30.65 0.41
N ARG A 318 -8.99 30.50 1.46
CA ARG A 318 -8.37 31.58 2.22
C ARG A 318 -7.39 32.40 1.39
N LEU A 319 -6.46 31.77 0.65
CA LEU A 319 -5.55 32.50 -0.24
C LEU A 319 -6.31 33.30 -1.31
N ARG A 320 -7.36 32.70 -1.90
CA ARG A 320 -8.25 33.39 -2.85
C ARG A 320 -8.94 34.59 -2.20
N ASP A 321 -9.48 34.41 -1.01
CA ASP A 321 -10.23 35.45 -0.31
C ASP A 321 -9.31 36.61 0.12
N ILE A 322 -8.05 36.34 0.48
CA ILE A 322 -7.03 37.36 0.71
C ILE A 322 -6.71 38.13 -0.59
N LEU A 323 -6.47 37.43 -1.70
CA LEU A 323 -6.25 38.09 -3.00
C LEU A 323 -7.44 38.92 -3.46
N GLN A 324 -8.66 38.58 -3.03
CA GLN A 324 -9.88 39.37 -3.29
C GLN A 324 -10.12 40.47 -2.25
N GLY A 325 -9.29 40.57 -1.21
CA GLY A 325 -9.46 41.53 -0.11
C GLY A 325 -10.68 41.24 0.79
N LYS A 326 -11.21 40.01 0.77
CA LYS A 326 -12.31 39.54 1.61
C LYS A 326 -11.85 39.05 2.98
N GLU A 327 -10.57 38.65 3.08
CA GLU A 327 -9.94 38.20 4.32
C GLU A 327 -8.55 38.84 4.49
N TYR A 328 -8.04 38.88 5.72
CA TYR A 328 -6.72 39.40 6.09
C TYR A 328 -5.86 38.30 6.72
N LEU A 329 -4.55 38.23 6.40
CA LEU A 329 -3.62 37.26 7.01
C LEU A 329 -3.33 37.61 8.47
N SER A 330 -3.27 38.90 8.81
CA SER A 330 -2.97 39.33 10.17
C SER A 330 -4.22 39.52 11.04
N LYS A 331 -4.08 39.23 12.33
CA LYS A 331 -5.10 39.49 13.37
C LYS A 331 -5.23 40.99 13.71
N SER A 332 -4.30 41.81 13.24
CA SER A 332 -4.19 43.24 13.51
C SER A 332 -4.68 44.03 12.29
N LYS A 333 -5.15 45.28 12.47
CA LYS A 333 -5.39 46.19 11.32
C LYS A 333 -4.05 46.61 10.70
N ILE A 334 -3.52 45.79 9.80
CA ILE A 334 -2.41 46.11 8.91
C ILE A 334 -2.97 46.75 7.64
N ASP A 335 -2.18 47.59 6.95
CA ASP A 335 -2.55 48.17 5.65
C ASP A 335 -2.89 47.04 4.65
N PRO A 336 -4.06 47.08 3.99
CA PRO A 336 -4.44 46.11 2.96
C PRO A 336 -3.40 45.91 1.85
N ALA A 337 -2.58 46.92 1.53
CA ALA A 337 -1.53 46.81 0.53
C ALA A 337 -0.41 45.83 0.95
N ILE A 338 -0.04 45.84 2.23
CA ILE A 338 0.98 44.94 2.79
C ILE A 338 0.44 43.50 2.81
N GLU A 339 -0.82 43.33 3.18
CA GLU A 339 -1.49 42.03 3.17
C GLU A 339 -1.53 41.42 1.76
N PHE A 340 -1.85 42.25 0.76
CA PHE A 340 -1.81 41.85 -0.63
C PHE A 340 -0.38 41.47 -1.08
N GLN A 341 0.63 42.27 -0.72
CA GLN A 341 2.04 41.97 -0.98
C GLN A 341 2.45 40.60 -0.42
N ARG A 342 2.09 40.29 0.83
CA ARG A 342 2.39 38.98 1.45
C ARG A 342 1.71 37.82 0.73
N ALA A 343 0.47 38.01 0.29
CA ALA A 343 -0.25 37.02 -0.50
C ALA A 343 0.44 36.78 -1.86
N ILE A 344 0.91 37.83 -2.53
CA ILE A 344 1.69 37.71 -3.76
C ILE A 344 3.02 37.00 -3.52
N SER A 345 3.75 37.32 -2.44
CA SER A 345 4.99 36.64 -2.08
C SER A 345 4.77 35.14 -1.87
N SER A 346 3.68 34.79 -1.17
CA SER A 346 3.28 33.39 -0.95
C SER A 346 2.93 32.69 -2.26
N LEU A 347 2.17 33.36 -3.13
CA LEU A 347 1.80 32.83 -4.45
C LEU A 347 3.05 32.55 -5.29
N LEU A 348 4.01 33.49 -5.32
CA LEU A 348 5.29 33.33 -6.03
C LEU A 348 6.08 32.13 -5.48
N SER A 349 6.12 31.93 -4.16
CA SER A 349 6.75 30.74 -3.57
C SER A 349 6.09 29.44 -3.98
N LEU A 350 4.75 29.40 -4.06
CA LEU A 350 4.01 28.23 -4.56
C LEU A 350 4.30 27.91 -6.04
N MET A 351 4.73 28.91 -6.80
CA MET A 351 5.20 28.75 -8.16
C MET A 351 6.72 28.60 -8.22
N ASP A 352 7.42 28.18 -7.16
CA ASP A 352 8.87 27.95 -7.18
C ASP A 352 9.70 29.18 -7.61
N PHE A 353 9.26 30.38 -7.21
CA PHE A 353 10.11 31.57 -7.24
C PHE A 353 10.85 31.70 -5.91
N LYS A 354 12.15 32.00 -5.98
CA LYS A 354 12.90 32.54 -4.84
C LYS A 354 12.53 34.01 -4.71
N ASN A 355 11.86 34.38 -3.64
CA ASN A 355 11.45 35.77 -3.44
C ASN A 355 11.89 36.33 -2.08
N ILE A 356 11.98 37.65 -2.03
CA ILE A 356 12.27 38.45 -0.84
C ILE A 356 11.24 39.58 -0.79
N GLU A 357 10.52 39.65 0.32
CA GLU A 357 9.61 40.73 0.64
C GLU A 357 10.41 41.94 1.16
N LEU A 358 10.22 43.11 0.54
CA LEU A 358 10.94 44.35 0.85
C LEU A 358 10.02 45.51 1.23
N GLY A 359 8.74 45.45 0.87
CA GLY A 359 7.79 46.51 1.22
C GLY A 359 7.70 46.71 2.73
N ASP A 360 7.44 47.95 3.14
CA ASP A 360 7.47 48.41 4.54
C ASP A 360 8.82 48.30 5.26
N THR A 361 9.91 47.97 4.55
CA THR A 361 11.27 47.99 5.09
C THR A 361 12.07 49.18 4.58
N ARG A 362 13.15 49.54 5.30
CA ARG A 362 14.12 50.56 4.83
C ARG A 362 14.96 50.07 3.63
N HIS A 363 14.78 48.83 3.19
CA HIS A 363 15.60 48.17 2.19
C HIS A 363 14.94 48.08 0.81
N GLY A 364 13.65 48.45 0.69
CA GLY A 364 12.93 48.51 -0.59
C GLY A 364 13.24 49.76 -1.44
N THR A 365 13.83 50.80 -0.84
CA THR A 365 14.05 52.09 -1.51
C THR A 365 15.25 52.09 -2.45
N ILE A 366 14.99 52.39 -3.73
CA ILE A 366 16.02 52.58 -4.75
C ILE A 366 16.29 54.08 -4.94
N LYS A 367 17.56 54.46 -4.84
CA LYS A 367 18.06 55.83 -5.04
C LYS A 367 19.08 55.83 -6.17
N ARG A 368 19.23 56.91 -6.93
CA ARG A 368 20.32 57.09 -7.93
C ARG A 368 21.68 57.31 -7.25
N SER A 369 22.75 57.33 -8.04
CA SER A 369 24.12 57.60 -7.58
C SER A 369 24.29 58.97 -6.90
N ASP A 370 23.43 59.95 -7.22
CA ASP A 370 23.41 61.27 -6.59
C ASP A 370 22.59 61.33 -5.28
N GLY A 371 22.02 60.19 -4.86
CA GLY A 371 21.19 60.08 -3.66
C GLY A 371 19.71 60.43 -3.88
N SER A 372 19.30 60.86 -5.08
CA SER A 372 17.89 61.13 -5.40
C SER A 372 17.04 59.86 -5.37
N HIS A 373 15.85 59.94 -4.77
CA HIS A 373 14.92 58.82 -4.68
C HIS A 373 14.30 58.50 -6.06
N VAL A 374 14.30 57.22 -6.44
CA VAL A 374 13.72 56.72 -7.70
C VAL A 374 12.34 56.12 -7.43
N GLY A 375 12.22 55.32 -6.39
CA GLY A 375 10.99 54.64 -5.98
C GLY A 375 11.28 53.46 -5.06
N ASP A 376 10.23 52.75 -4.67
CA ASP A 376 10.29 51.58 -3.78
C ASP A 376 9.89 50.30 -4.53
N VAL A 377 10.50 49.18 -4.14
CA VAL A 377 10.18 47.82 -4.62
C VAL A 377 9.57 47.04 -3.47
N ASP A 378 8.46 46.37 -3.75
CA ASP A 378 7.71 45.62 -2.75
C ASP A 378 8.22 44.18 -2.61
N VAL A 379 8.51 43.53 -3.74
CA VAL A 379 9.04 42.16 -3.78
C VAL A 379 10.14 42.06 -4.85
N ILE A 380 11.21 41.33 -4.55
CA ILE A 380 12.14 40.85 -5.57
C ILE A 380 11.92 39.35 -5.71
N ALA A 381 11.75 38.86 -6.94
CA ALA A 381 11.60 37.45 -7.20
C ALA A 381 12.54 36.97 -8.30
N GLN A 382 13.02 35.74 -8.19
CA GLN A 382 13.76 35.03 -9.22
C GLN A 382 13.05 33.74 -9.54
N ASP A 383 12.78 33.52 -10.83
CA ASP A 383 12.34 32.21 -11.31
C ASP A 383 13.54 31.25 -11.25
N VAL A 384 13.40 30.15 -10.50
CA VAL A 384 14.47 29.18 -10.28
C VAL A 384 14.89 28.48 -11.58
N GLU A 385 13.97 28.29 -12.52
CA GLU A 385 14.22 27.60 -13.78
C GLU A 385 14.95 28.51 -14.77
N THR A 386 14.36 29.66 -15.10
CA THR A 386 14.91 30.59 -16.10
C THR A 386 16.01 31.50 -15.58
N LYS A 387 16.21 31.56 -14.25
CA LYS A 387 17.10 32.49 -13.53
C LYS A 387 16.78 33.98 -13.71
N ARG A 388 15.68 34.32 -14.39
CA ARG A 388 15.23 35.71 -14.58
C ARG A 388 14.81 36.32 -13.26
N MET A 389 15.17 37.59 -13.06
CA MET A 389 14.83 38.35 -11.86
C MET A 389 13.78 39.41 -12.17
N TYR A 390 12.89 39.64 -11.22
CA TYR A 390 11.77 40.56 -11.33
C TYR A 390 11.79 41.54 -10.16
N ALA A 391 11.63 42.82 -10.46
CA ALA A 391 11.33 43.85 -9.48
C ALA A 391 9.81 44.07 -9.51
N ILE A 392 9.16 43.79 -8.38
CA ILE A 392 7.72 43.68 -8.31
C ILE A 392 7.15 44.79 -7.44
N GLN A 393 6.11 45.43 -7.95
CA GLN A 393 5.27 46.36 -7.19
C GLN A 393 3.87 45.76 -6.99
N CYS A 394 3.34 45.83 -5.78
CA CYS A 394 2.03 45.34 -5.40
C CYS A 394 1.13 46.53 -5.09
N THR A 395 -0.04 46.60 -5.74
CA THR A 395 -0.98 47.70 -5.50
C THR A 395 -2.41 47.21 -5.44
N ILE A 396 -3.26 47.92 -4.69
CA ILE A 396 -4.67 47.55 -4.55
C ILE A 396 -5.45 47.91 -5.81
N SER A 397 -5.39 49.18 -6.20
CA SER A 397 -6.14 49.70 -7.34
C SER A 397 -5.25 49.87 -8.58
N PRO A 398 -5.83 49.90 -9.79
CA PRO A 398 -5.05 49.97 -11.03
C PRO A 398 -4.03 51.11 -11.01
N PRO A 399 -2.75 50.86 -11.37
CA PRO A 399 -1.73 51.88 -11.34
C PRO A 399 -2.00 52.93 -12.42
N ASP A 400 -1.73 54.20 -12.11
CA ASP A 400 -1.68 55.25 -13.11
C ASP A 400 -0.35 55.21 -13.88
N ASP A 401 -0.24 55.99 -14.97
CA ASP A 401 0.97 56.06 -15.79
C ASP A 401 2.22 56.44 -14.97
N ARG A 402 2.04 57.25 -13.91
CA ARG A 402 3.13 57.64 -13.01
C ARG A 402 3.70 56.45 -12.25
N LYS A 403 2.87 55.59 -11.67
CA LYS A 403 3.33 54.38 -10.98
C LYS A 403 4.03 53.41 -11.94
N ILE A 404 3.53 53.26 -13.16
CA ILE A 404 4.16 52.44 -14.19
C ILE A 404 5.54 53.00 -14.57
N ASP A 405 5.65 54.32 -14.71
CA ASP A 405 6.94 54.98 -14.94
C ASP A 405 7.91 54.77 -13.78
N VAL A 406 7.45 54.78 -12.52
CA VAL A 406 8.31 54.54 -11.35
C VAL A 406 8.96 53.17 -11.40
N ILE A 407 8.21 52.08 -11.58
CA ILE A 407 8.80 50.73 -11.63
C ILE A 407 9.70 50.53 -12.86
N ALA A 408 9.37 51.15 -13.99
CA ALA A 408 10.22 51.15 -15.18
C ALA A 408 11.56 51.90 -14.93
N ASN A 409 11.51 53.00 -14.20
CA ASN A 409 12.70 53.77 -13.82
C ASN A 409 13.56 53.00 -12.80
N ILE A 410 12.94 52.35 -11.81
CA ILE A 410 13.63 51.49 -10.84
C ILE A 410 14.40 50.39 -11.56
N THR A 411 13.74 49.67 -12.48
CA THR A 411 14.39 48.58 -13.21
C THR A 411 15.49 49.08 -14.14
N SER A 412 15.34 50.26 -14.74
CA SER A 412 16.41 50.91 -15.51
C SER A 412 17.63 51.23 -14.65
N GLU A 413 17.42 51.78 -13.45
CA GLU A 413 18.49 52.08 -12.49
C GLU A 413 19.19 50.80 -12.00
N LEU A 414 18.44 49.75 -11.68
CA LEU A 414 19.00 48.45 -11.27
C LEU A 414 19.84 47.81 -12.39
N ARG A 415 19.40 47.92 -13.65
CA ARG A 415 20.16 47.45 -14.82
C ARG A 415 21.46 48.22 -15.01
N VAL A 416 21.46 49.54 -14.81
CA VAL A 416 22.69 50.36 -14.84
C VAL A 416 23.69 49.89 -13.78
N ARG A 417 23.21 49.37 -12.65
CA ARG A 417 24.02 48.77 -11.57
C ARG A 417 24.44 47.32 -11.84
N GLY A 418 24.20 46.80 -13.04
CA GLY A 418 24.56 45.44 -13.42
C GLY A 418 23.60 44.36 -12.92
N VAL A 419 22.41 44.73 -12.44
CA VAL A 419 21.40 43.77 -11.97
C VAL A 419 20.29 43.66 -13.04
N PRO A 420 20.28 42.58 -13.85
CA PRO A 420 19.28 42.41 -14.90
C PRO A 420 17.93 42.02 -14.29
N VAL A 421 17.03 42.99 -14.15
CA VAL A 421 15.66 42.79 -13.63
C VAL A 421 14.61 43.20 -14.65
N GLU A 422 13.44 42.54 -14.60
CA GLU A 422 12.24 42.90 -15.36
C GLU A 422 11.17 43.50 -14.44
N PRO A 423 10.41 44.52 -14.88
CA PRO A 423 9.38 45.15 -14.07
C PRO A 423 8.07 44.36 -14.14
N LEU A 424 7.45 44.12 -12.99
CA LEU A 424 6.15 43.47 -12.88
C LEU A 424 5.29 44.21 -11.85
N ILE A 425 4.00 44.39 -12.15
CA ILE A 425 3.05 44.97 -11.20
C ILE A 425 1.92 43.97 -10.95
N PHE A 426 1.66 43.66 -9.68
CA PHE A 426 0.45 42.95 -9.28
C PHE A 426 -0.60 43.93 -8.78
N VAL A 427 -1.84 43.74 -9.21
CA VAL A 427 -2.98 44.59 -8.89
C VAL A 427 -4.10 43.75 -8.31
N ARG A 428 -4.64 44.17 -7.17
CA ARG A 428 -5.73 43.45 -6.49
C ARG A 428 -7.07 43.62 -7.20
N ASP A 429 -7.30 44.75 -7.85
CA ASP A 429 -8.51 45.04 -8.61
C ASP A 429 -8.33 44.65 -10.10
N PHE A 430 -9.44 44.58 -10.86
CA PHE A 430 -9.40 44.39 -12.31
C PHE A 430 -8.73 45.58 -13.02
N ALA A 431 -7.77 45.32 -13.92
CA ALA A 431 -6.93 46.36 -14.52
C ALA A 431 -6.69 46.17 -16.03
N THR A 432 -7.70 45.64 -16.74
CA THR A 432 -7.58 45.24 -18.17
C THR A 432 -7.05 46.35 -19.09
N GLN A 433 -7.44 47.60 -18.86
CA GLN A 433 -7.00 48.74 -19.70
C GLN A 433 -5.52 49.09 -19.51
N VAL A 434 -4.97 48.85 -18.32
CA VAL A 434 -3.61 49.25 -17.93
C VAL A 434 -2.55 48.24 -18.41
N LYS A 435 -2.98 47.02 -18.75
CA LYS A 435 -2.11 46.00 -19.36
C LYS A 435 -1.47 46.46 -20.68
N LYS A 436 -2.09 47.43 -21.39
CA LYS A 436 -1.55 48.05 -22.61
C LYS A 436 -0.89 49.40 -22.31
N ASN A 437 0.26 49.38 -21.63
CA ASN A 437 1.03 50.60 -21.33
C ASN A 437 2.23 50.78 -22.26
N VAL A 438 2.62 52.04 -22.47
CA VAL A 438 3.70 52.45 -23.39
C VAL A 438 5.06 51.92 -22.94
N ARG A 439 5.25 51.73 -21.63
CA ARG A 439 6.49 51.23 -21.02
C ARG A 439 6.67 49.71 -21.13
N ARG A 440 5.65 48.98 -21.62
CA ARG A 440 5.63 47.51 -21.68
C ARG A 440 5.94 46.85 -20.33
N VAL A 441 5.50 47.47 -19.24
CA VAL A 441 5.51 46.86 -17.91
C VAL A 441 4.37 45.86 -17.83
N ARG A 442 4.65 44.65 -17.36
CA ARG A 442 3.61 43.62 -17.23
C ARG A 442 2.75 43.94 -15.99
N VAL A 443 1.43 44.00 -16.18
CA VAL A 443 0.45 44.22 -15.12
C VAL A 443 -0.40 42.97 -15.00
N ILE A 444 -0.39 42.35 -13.83
CA ILE A 444 -1.14 41.15 -13.48
C ILE A 444 -2.25 41.56 -12.54
N ASP A 445 -3.50 41.40 -12.97
CA ASP A 445 -4.67 41.82 -12.20
C ASP A 445 -5.38 40.66 -11.49
N LEU A 446 -6.50 40.96 -10.82
CA LEU A 446 -7.25 39.96 -10.08
C LEU A 446 -7.67 38.76 -10.94
N GLU A 447 -8.08 39.00 -12.18
CA GLU A 447 -8.51 37.93 -13.08
C GLU A 447 -7.35 36.97 -13.38
N ASP A 448 -6.18 37.52 -13.69
CA ASP A 448 -4.97 36.73 -13.93
C ASP A 448 -4.58 35.94 -12.66
N LEU A 449 -4.63 36.58 -11.49
CA LEU A 449 -4.29 35.96 -10.20
C LEU A 449 -5.23 34.79 -9.86
N LEU A 450 -6.53 34.94 -10.09
CA LEU A 450 -7.50 33.87 -9.89
C LEU A 450 -7.27 32.72 -10.89
N HIS A 451 -6.86 33.02 -12.12
CA HIS A 451 -6.51 32.00 -13.10
C HIS A 451 -5.23 31.26 -12.71
N VAL A 452 -4.20 31.97 -12.24
CA VAL A 452 -2.97 31.39 -11.69
C VAL A 452 -3.28 30.46 -10.52
N LEU A 453 -4.16 30.87 -9.59
CA LEU A 453 -4.61 30.00 -8.50
C LEU A 453 -5.31 28.74 -9.02
N LYS A 454 -6.11 28.86 -10.09
CA LYS A 454 -6.75 27.70 -10.71
C LYS A 454 -5.72 26.75 -11.33
N LEU A 455 -4.72 27.26 -12.03
CA LEU A 455 -3.65 26.44 -12.61
C LEU A 455 -2.82 25.74 -11.54
N LEU A 456 -2.55 26.40 -10.41
CA LEU A 456 -1.91 25.77 -9.25
C LEU A 456 -2.76 24.63 -8.68
N GLN A 457 -4.10 24.74 -8.68
CA GLN A 457 -4.99 23.65 -8.26
C GLN A 457 -4.90 22.43 -9.19
N GLU A 458 -4.71 22.68 -10.48
CA GLU A 458 -4.54 21.64 -11.49
C GLU A 458 -3.10 21.10 -11.55
N GLU A 459 -2.24 21.48 -10.59
CA GLU A 459 -0.81 21.18 -10.53
C GLU A 459 -0.02 21.66 -11.76
N ASN A 460 -0.56 22.62 -12.51
CA ASN A 460 0.05 23.14 -13.73
C ASN A 460 0.92 24.37 -13.43
N ILE A 461 1.96 24.17 -12.61
CA ILE A 461 2.87 25.23 -12.16
C ILE A 461 3.55 25.92 -13.35
N LYS A 462 3.91 25.15 -14.39
CA LYS A 462 4.57 25.69 -15.58
C LYS A 462 3.68 26.70 -16.32
N GLU A 463 2.41 26.38 -16.48
CA GLU A 463 1.45 27.29 -17.12
C GLU A 463 1.15 28.50 -16.22
N ALA A 464 1.04 28.28 -14.91
CA ALA A 464 0.87 29.36 -13.94
C ALA A 464 2.02 30.39 -14.02
N LYS A 465 3.27 29.92 -14.05
CA LYS A 465 4.46 30.75 -14.30
C LYS A 465 4.34 31.49 -15.62
N ARG A 466 4.00 30.76 -16.69
CA ARG A 466 3.90 31.30 -18.05
C ARG A 466 2.96 32.51 -18.12
N MET A 467 1.81 32.45 -17.46
CA MET A 467 0.87 33.58 -17.43
C MET A 467 1.44 34.86 -16.84
N LEU A 468 2.32 34.72 -15.83
CA LEU A 468 2.95 35.86 -15.17
C LEU A 468 4.07 36.47 -16.00
N ILE A 469 4.86 35.63 -16.70
CA ILE A 469 6.15 36.03 -17.27
C ILE A 469 6.18 36.08 -18.81
N GLU A 470 5.30 35.40 -19.51
CA GLU A 470 5.23 35.43 -20.98
C GLU A 470 4.18 36.42 -21.48
N TYR A 471 4.57 37.23 -22.46
CA TYR A 471 3.63 38.00 -23.26
C TYR A 471 2.81 37.01 -24.11
N LEU A 472 1.58 36.73 -23.70
CA LEU A 472 0.61 36.15 -24.63
C LEU A 472 0.41 37.15 -25.79
N PRO A 473 0.57 36.70 -27.05
CA PRO A 473 0.61 37.56 -28.23
C PRO A 473 -0.67 38.37 -28.48
#